data_AF-A0A418QX24-F1
#
_entry.id   AF-A0A418QX24-F1
#
_cell.length_a   1.000
_cell.length_b   1.000
_cell.length_c   1.000
_cell.angle_alpha   90.00
_cell.angle_beta   90.00
_cell.angle_gamma   90.00
#
_symmetry.space_group_name_H-M   'P 1'
#
loop_
_entity.id
_entity.type
_entity.pdbx_description
1 polymer ?
#
loop_
_entity_poly.entity_id
_entity_poly.type
_entity_poly.pdbx_seq_one_letter_code
_entity_poly.pdbx_strand_id
1 'polypeptide(L)'
;MASNLDYLAPELKPLEDQVTAYLQLEKDLAQAEITATTLTQMPEITPPGFDQRPATGSYPQHLVEAANRLQNLRDDLTHLRQQILQLLPVRDEWIKLNLGYGPSRVGAFRLPGPAADYELRIVI
;
A
#
# COMPACT_ATOMS: atom_id res chain seq x y z
N MET A 1 7.55 -0.90 34.19
CA MET A 1 6.47 -1.91 34.10
C MET A 1 5.58 -1.49 32.94
N ALA A 2 5.83 -2.00 31.73
CA ALA A 2 5.06 -1.65 30.54
C ALA A 2 3.78 -2.49 30.52
N SER A 3 2.65 -1.84 30.73
CA SER A 3 1.34 -2.48 30.81
C SER A 3 0.98 -3.10 29.46
N ASN A 4 0.67 -4.39 29.47
CA ASN A 4 0.21 -5.19 28.33
C ASN A 4 -1.16 -4.75 27.75
N LEU A 5 -1.66 -3.56 28.08
CA LEU A 5 -3.03 -3.08 27.86
C LEU A 5 -3.14 -1.83 26.95
N ASP A 6 -2.04 -1.34 26.36
CA ASP A 6 -2.05 -0.10 25.57
C ASP A 6 -2.76 -0.19 24.21
N TYR A 7 -3.25 -1.38 23.80
CA TYR A 7 -4.00 -1.57 22.55
C TYR A 7 -5.39 -0.88 22.51
N LEU A 8 -5.80 -0.24 23.61
CA LEU A 8 -7.03 0.56 23.72
C LEU A 8 -6.74 2.04 23.96
N ALA A 9 -5.46 2.45 23.95
CA ALA A 9 -5.11 3.84 24.14
C ALA A 9 -5.73 4.68 22.99
N PRO A 10 -6.57 5.68 23.29
CA PRO A 10 -7.17 6.52 22.25
C PRO A 10 -6.13 7.28 21.42
N GLU A 11 -4.90 7.37 21.92
CA GLU A 11 -3.74 7.94 21.26
C GLU A 11 -3.22 7.07 20.09
N LEU A 12 -3.54 5.77 20.07
CA LEU A 12 -3.17 4.84 19.00
C LEU A 12 -4.21 4.78 17.87
N LYS A 13 -5.43 5.27 18.07
CA LYS A 13 -6.44 5.37 17.00
C LYS A 13 -5.92 5.99 15.69
N PRO A 14 -5.24 7.16 15.69
CA PRO A 14 -4.71 7.71 14.44
C PRO A 14 -3.67 6.78 13.78
N LEU A 15 -2.91 6.02 14.56
CA LEU A 15 -1.96 5.04 14.04
C LEU A 15 -2.70 3.83 13.43
N GLU A 16 -3.77 3.35 14.07
CA GLU A 16 -4.63 2.28 13.56
C GLU A 16 -5.29 2.66 12.24
N ASP A 17 -5.86 3.86 12.16
CA ASP A 17 -6.50 4.38 10.94
C ASP A 17 -5.49 4.49 9.80
N GLN A 18 -4.28 5.00 10.09
CA GLN A 18 -3.21 5.16 9.11
C GLN A 18 -2.64 3.81 8.63
N VAL A 19 -2.46 2.84 9.54
CA VAL A 19 -2.03 1.49 9.18
C VAL A 19 -3.10 0.78 8.36
N THR A 20 -4.38 0.96 8.69
CA THR A 20 -5.50 0.41 7.90
C THR A 20 -5.53 1.02 6.51
N ALA A 21 -5.38 2.34 6.39
CA ALA A 21 -5.27 3.03 5.11
C ALA A 21 -4.07 2.55 4.28
N TYR A 22 -2.92 2.34 4.92
CA TYR A 22 -1.73 1.77 4.27
C TYR A 22 -2.00 0.37 3.71
N LEU A 23 -2.60 -0.52 4.50
CA LEU A 23 -2.94 -1.88 4.05
C LEU A 23 -4.00 -1.88 2.93
N GLN A 24 -4.95 -0.96 2.97
CA GLN A 24 -5.93 -0.80 1.90
C GLN A 24 -5.27 -0.32 0.61
N LEU A 25 -4.36 0.65 0.70
CA LEU A 25 -3.66 1.21 -0.45
C LEU A 25 -2.66 0.20 -1.05
N GLU A 26 -2.08 -0.68 -0.23
CA GLU A 26 -1.26 -1.80 -0.70
C GLU A 26 -2.09 -2.80 -1.52
N LYS A 27 -3.31 -3.12 -1.08
CA LYS A 27 -4.25 -3.94 -1.86
C LYS A 27 -4.67 -3.25 -3.16
N ASP A 28 -4.92 -1.94 -3.11
CA ASP A 28 -5.29 -1.17 -4.30
C ASP A 28 -4.14 -1.11 -5.31
N LEU A 29 -2.90 -0.99 -4.85
CA LEU A 29 -1.70 -1.10 -5.67
C LEU A 29 -1.60 -2.48 -6.31
N ALA A 30 -1.73 -3.56 -5.54
CA ALA A 30 -1.70 -4.92 -6.08
C ALA A 30 -2.79 -5.13 -7.15
N GLN A 31 -4.00 -4.64 -6.90
CA GLN A 31 -5.10 -4.70 -7.86
C GLN A 31 -4.81 -3.87 -9.13
N ALA A 32 -4.23 -2.68 -8.99
CA ALA A 32 -3.82 -1.84 -10.11
C ALA A 32 -2.71 -2.50 -10.93
N GLU A 33 -1.74 -3.18 -10.30
CA GLU A 33 -0.68 -3.93 -10.98
C GLU A 33 -1.25 -5.11 -11.78
N ILE A 34 -2.20 -5.86 -11.21
CA ILE A 34 -2.91 -6.93 -11.92
C ILE A 34 -3.67 -6.37 -13.12
N THR A 35 -4.34 -5.22 -12.96
CA THR A 35 -5.11 -4.58 -14.03
C THR A 35 -4.17 -4.11 -15.16
N ALA A 36 -3.06 -3.45 -14.82
CA ALA A 36 -2.05 -3.01 -15.79
C ALA A 36 -1.40 -4.19 -16.52
N THR A 37 -1.11 -5.27 -15.81
CA THR A 37 -0.57 -6.50 -16.40
C THR A 37 -1.58 -7.14 -17.35
N THR A 38 -2.85 -7.25 -16.94
CA THR A 38 -3.94 -7.76 -17.79
C THR A 38 -4.11 -6.92 -19.06
N LEU A 39 -4.09 -5.58 -18.96
CA LEU A 39 -4.15 -4.68 -20.11
C LEU A 39 -3.00 -4.87 -21.09
N THR A 40 -1.82 -5.25 -20.57
CA THR A 40 -0.62 -5.51 -21.38
C THR A 40 -0.65 -6.92 -21.99
N GLN A 41 -1.32 -7.88 -21.33
CA GLN A 41 -1.36 -9.29 -21.70
C GLN A 41 -2.60 -9.71 -22.50
N MET A 42 -3.66 -8.89 -22.59
CA MET A 42 -4.83 -9.20 -23.40
C MET A 42 -4.39 -9.48 -24.84
N PRO A 43 -4.45 -10.75 -25.31
CA PRO A 43 -4.37 -11.02 -26.72
C PRO A 43 -5.62 -10.41 -27.34
N GLU A 44 -5.48 -9.86 -28.54
CA GLU A 44 -6.56 -9.40 -29.39
C GLU A 44 -7.52 -10.58 -29.64
N ILE A 45 -8.50 -10.80 -28.77
CA ILE A 45 -9.59 -11.76 -29.04
C ILE A 45 -10.53 -11.02 -29.98
N THR A 46 -10.16 -10.97 -31.25
CA THR A 46 -11.01 -10.49 -32.33
C THR A 46 -12.11 -11.52 -32.56
N PRO A 47 -13.38 -11.28 -32.19
CA PRO A 47 -14.47 -12.08 -32.71
C PRO A 47 -14.50 -11.88 -34.25
N PRO A 48 -14.61 -12.94 -35.06
CA PRO A 48 -14.65 -12.77 -36.51
C PRO A 48 -15.98 -12.13 -36.89
N GLY A 49 -15.97 -10.82 -37.22
CA GLY A 49 -17.12 -10.21 -37.91
C GLY A 49 -17.54 -8.79 -37.55
N PHE A 50 -16.70 -7.92 -37.00
CA PHE A 50 -17.03 -6.49 -36.97
C PHE A 50 -15.84 -5.64 -37.42
N ASP A 51 -16.02 -4.96 -38.56
CA ASP A 51 -15.22 -3.83 -39.07
C ASP A 51 -15.26 -2.65 -38.08
N GLN A 52 -14.72 -2.82 -36.88
CA GLN A 52 -14.35 -1.70 -36.03
C GLN A 52 -12.85 -1.50 -36.21
N ARG A 53 -12.49 -0.54 -37.08
CA ARG A 53 -11.16 0.05 -37.03
C ARG A 53 -10.89 0.43 -35.58
N PRO A 54 -9.87 -0.14 -34.90
CA PRO A 54 -9.51 0.35 -33.59
C PRO A 54 -9.14 1.82 -33.76
N ALA A 55 -9.69 2.70 -32.93
CA ALA A 55 -9.23 4.08 -32.87
C ALA A 55 -7.73 4.02 -32.50
N THR A 56 -6.88 4.23 -33.49
CA THR A 56 -5.41 4.08 -33.47
C THR A 56 -4.68 5.07 -32.53
N GLY A 57 -5.39 5.67 -31.57
CA GLY A 57 -4.86 6.65 -30.61
C GLY A 57 -5.15 6.38 -29.14
N SER A 58 -6.09 5.51 -28.75
CA SER A 58 -6.50 5.37 -27.34
C SER A 58 -5.69 4.36 -26.52
N TYR A 59 -5.13 3.32 -27.16
CA TYR A 59 -4.32 2.32 -26.47
C TYR A 59 -3.06 2.86 -25.75
N PRO A 60 -2.22 3.73 -26.36
CA PRO A 60 -1.06 4.27 -25.66
C PRO A 60 -1.46 5.17 -24.47
N GLN A 61 -2.62 5.83 -24.54
CA GLN A 61 -3.10 6.70 -23.48
C GLN A 61 -3.48 5.91 -22.21
N HIS A 62 -4.19 4.79 -22.35
CA HIS A 62 -4.58 3.96 -21.21
C HIS A 62 -3.38 3.33 -20.48
N LEU A 63 -2.32 2.96 -21.20
CA LEU A 63 -1.09 2.43 -20.59
C LEU A 63 -0.35 3.52 -19.80
N VAL A 64 -0.28 4.74 -20.33
CA VAL A 64 0.33 5.89 -19.64
C VAL A 64 -0.47 6.27 -18.40
N GLU A 65 -1.80 6.28 -18.49
CA GLU A 65 -2.69 6.54 -17.34
C GLU A 65 -2.55 5.48 -16.25
N ALA A 66 -2.46 4.20 -16.62
CA ALA A 66 -2.23 3.11 -15.67
C ALA A 66 -0.85 3.21 -14.98
N ALA A 67 0.20 3.54 -15.74
CA ALA A 67 1.54 3.75 -15.19
C ALA A 67 1.60 4.93 -14.22
N ASN A 68 0.97 6.06 -14.58
CA ASN A 68 0.86 7.24 -13.70
C ASN A 68 0.09 6.91 -12.42
N ARG A 69 -1.00 6.15 -12.52
CA ARG A 69 -1.77 5.72 -11.35
C ARG A 69 -0.95 4.82 -10.43
N LEU A 70 -0.18 3.89 -10.98
CA LEU A 70 0.73 3.05 -10.19
C LEU A 70 1.82 3.86 -9.47
N GLN A 71 2.39 4.85 -10.16
CA GLN A 71 3.37 5.73 -9.55
C GLN A 71 2.77 6.53 -8.39
N ASN A 72 1.60 7.14 -8.60
CA ASN A 72 0.90 7.87 -7.54
C ASN A 72 0.61 6.99 -6.32
N LEU A 73 0.13 5.76 -6.51
CA LEU A 73 -0.12 4.82 -5.41
C LEU A 73 1.16 4.45 -4.65
N ARG A 74 2.30 4.31 -5.35
CA ARG A 74 3.60 4.03 -4.72
C ARG A 74 4.09 5.23 -3.89
N ASP A 75 3.90 6.44 -4.41
CA ASP A 75 4.25 7.67 -3.71
C ASP A 75 3.36 7.86 -2.47
N ASP A 76 2.06 7.61 -2.59
CA ASP A 76 1.09 7.63 -1.49
C ASP A 76 1.44 6.60 -0.41
N LEU A 77 1.80 5.35 -0.79
CA LEU A 77 2.29 4.34 0.15
C LEU A 77 3.53 4.81 0.90
N THR A 78 4.47 5.44 0.19
CA THR A 78 5.71 5.92 0.78
C THR A 78 5.42 7.03 1.79
N HIS A 79 4.51 7.93 1.46
CA HIS A 79 4.08 9.00 2.35
C HIS A 79 3.34 8.46 3.58
N LEU A 80 2.39 7.54 3.41
CA LEU A 80 1.70 6.87 4.52
C LEU A 80 2.67 6.13 5.42
N ARG A 81 3.64 5.42 4.85
CA ARG A 81 4.71 4.74 5.62
C ARG A 81 5.46 5.74 6.49
N GLN A 82 5.87 6.89 5.94
CA GLN A 82 6.57 7.92 6.72
C GLN A 82 5.69 8.51 7.82
N GLN A 83 4.39 8.72 7.56
CA GLN A 83 3.45 9.18 8.58
C GLN A 83 3.32 8.17 9.72
N ILE A 84 3.17 6.88 9.41
CA ILE A 84 3.11 5.82 10.42
C ILE A 84 4.40 5.82 11.25
N LEU A 85 5.58 5.95 10.60
CA LEU A 85 6.86 6.04 11.30
C LEU A 85 6.97 7.25 12.25
N GLN A 86 6.33 8.38 11.91
CA GLN A 86 6.29 9.57 12.77
C GLN A 86 5.29 9.43 13.92
N LEU A 87 4.20 8.69 13.70
CA LEU A 87 3.16 8.45 14.70
C LEU A 87 3.51 7.34 15.70
N LEU A 88 4.52 6.51 15.40
CA LEU A 88 4.99 5.48 16.31
C LEU A 88 5.61 6.12 17.57
N PRO A 89 5.04 5.89 18.77
CA PRO A 89 5.57 6.44 20.03
C PRO A 89 6.93 5.83 20.41
N VAL A 90 7.18 4.60 19.98
CA VAL A 90 8.44 3.88 20.23
C VAL A 90 8.99 3.32 18.92
N ARG A 91 10.31 3.34 18.79
CA ARG A 91 11.06 2.72 17.70
C ARG A 91 11.76 1.46 18.20
N ASP A 92 12.01 0.52 17.31
CA ASP A 92 12.62 -0.78 17.56
C ASP A 92 11.82 -1.68 18.51
N GLU A 93 10.51 -1.44 18.63
CA GLU A 93 9.59 -2.22 19.45
C GLU A 93 8.28 -2.53 18.70
N TRP A 94 7.64 -3.63 19.05
CA TRP A 94 6.33 -4.02 18.53
C TRP A 94 5.21 -3.37 19.33
N ILE A 95 4.41 -2.55 18.65
CA ILE A 95 3.19 -1.96 19.17
C ILE A 95 2.01 -2.81 18.72
N LYS A 96 1.19 -3.22 19.68
CA LYS A 96 -0.05 -3.96 19.39
C LYS A 96 -1.11 -2.96 18.92
N LEU A 97 -1.75 -3.26 17.80
CA LEU A 97 -2.84 -2.47 17.23
C LEU A 97 -4.06 -3.35 17.02
N ASN A 98 -5.25 -2.77 17.14
CA ASN A 98 -6.48 -3.46 16.82
C ASN A 98 -6.96 -3.09 15.41
N LEU A 99 -6.49 -3.85 14.41
CA LEU A 99 -6.91 -3.65 13.01
C LEU A 99 -8.20 -4.41 12.66
N GLY A 100 -8.90 -4.99 13.64
CA GLY A 100 -10.18 -5.68 13.45
C GLY A 100 -10.11 -7.09 12.85
N TYR A 101 -8.94 -7.54 12.37
CA TYR A 101 -8.75 -8.87 11.76
C TYR A 101 -7.96 -9.86 12.65
N GLY A 102 -7.65 -9.50 13.90
CA GLY A 102 -6.87 -10.32 14.82
C GLY A 102 -5.86 -9.50 15.64
N PRO A 103 -4.97 -10.15 16.41
CA PRO A 103 -3.92 -9.47 17.18
C PRO A 103 -2.82 -8.93 16.25
N SER A 104 -3.03 -7.75 15.69
CA SER A 104 -2.07 -7.10 14.80
C SER A 104 -0.97 -6.36 15.56
N ARG A 105 0.21 -6.26 14.97
CA ARG A 105 1.38 -5.56 15.52
C ARG A 105 2.07 -4.74 14.45
N VAL A 106 2.48 -3.54 14.81
CA VAL A 106 3.31 -2.67 13.97
C VAL A 106 4.58 -2.30 14.72
N GLY A 107 5.70 -2.20 14.02
CA GLY A 107 6.95 -1.72 14.60
C GLY A 107 7.84 -1.10 13.53
N ALA A 108 8.62 -0.11 13.93
CA ALA A 108 9.66 0.48 13.11
C ALA A 108 11.01 -0.03 13.56
N PHE A 109 11.69 -0.82 12.72
CA PHE A 109 13.00 -1.37 13.07
C PHE A 109 14.08 -0.68 12.26
N ARG A 110 15.16 -0.28 12.93
CA ARG A 110 16.30 0.33 12.26
C ARG A 110 16.98 -0.70 11.36
N LEU A 111 17.16 -0.36 10.09
CA LEU A 111 17.94 -1.17 9.18
C LEU A 111 19.44 -1.01 9.48
N PRO A 112 20.22 -2.11 9.48
CA PRO A 112 21.67 -2.00 9.54
C PRO A 112 22.17 -1.41 8.22
N GLY A 113 22.42 -0.10 8.20
CA GLY A 113 22.89 0.65 7.05
C GLY A 113 23.50 2.00 7.43
N PRO A 114 24.26 2.64 6.52
CA PRO A 114 24.88 3.94 6.78
C PRO A 114 23.85 5.08 6.90
N ALA A 115 22.67 4.91 6.31
CA ALA A 115 21.51 5.75 6.57
C ALA A 115 20.72 5.13 7.73
N ALA A 116 20.35 5.96 8.71
CA ALA A 116 19.48 5.56 9.83
C ALA A 116 18.03 5.38 9.35
N ASP A 117 17.83 4.53 8.36
CA ASP A 117 16.53 4.21 7.79
C ASP A 117 15.79 3.24 8.70
N TYR A 118 14.49 3.51 8.86
CA TYR A 118 13.59 2.68 9.63
C TYR A 118 12.68 1.93 8.69
N GLU A 119 12.63 0.61 8.84
CA GLU A 119 11.72 -0.27 8.13
C GLU A 119 10.44 -0.44 8.94
N LEU A 120 9.31 -0.08 8.33
CA LEU A 120 7.99 -0.35 8.89
C LEU A 120 7.65 -1.83 8.69
N ARG A 121 7.43 -2.55 9.78
CA ARG A 121 6.99 -3.94 9.77
C ARG A 121 5.61 -4.05 10.38
N ILE A 122 4.69 -4.69 9.67
CA ILE A 122 3.32 -4.94 10.10
C ILE A 122 3.10 -6.45 10.10
N VAL A 123 2.57 -6.98 11.20
CA VAL A 123 2.17 -8.38 11.37
C VAL A 123 0.68 -8.38 11.66
N ILE A 124 -0.10 -9.05 10.81
CA ILE A 124 -1.56 -9.21 10.91
C ILE A 124 -1.92 -10.66 11.21
#